data_AF-A0A0R1XHH7-F1
#
_entry.id   AF-A0A0R1XHH7-F1
#
_cell.length_a   1.000
_cell.length_b   1.000
_cell.length_c   1.000
_cell.angle_alpha   90.00
_cell.angle_beta   90.00
_cell.angle_gamma   90.00
#
_symmetry.space_group_name_H-M   'P 1'
#
loop_
_entity.id
_entity.type
_entity.pdbx_description
1 polymer ?
#
loop_
_entity_poly.entity_id
_entity_poly.type
_entity_poly.pdbx_seq_one_letter_code
_entity_poly.pdbx_strand_id
1 'polypeptide(L)'
;MQFIASLLTWQNLIHLIDILVIWFLIYELLILIRGTRAVQLFRGILIIILVKVISWYFGLSTVSWLMDQVINWGVIAIVVIFQPEIRRGLEHLGRGSFFTAHQTANETEEEMIKQLDQAIQYMSKRRIGALISIQMNTGLEEYIETGIPMDADISGALLINTFIPNTPLHDGAVIIKDNRIAVAAAYLPLSDSKLIPKELGTRHRAAVGISEVTDALTIVISEETGEVSITKDNELIRNMSQSDYLKFLRAQLYKKVPQDSGNLLTKLFSLLGRNGGGRHEQK
;
A
#
# COMPACT_ATOMS: atom_id res chain seq x y z
N MET A 1 2.16 38.13 -32.72
CA MET A 1 2.86 36.87 -33.07
C MET A 1 4.27 36.74 -32.48
N GLN A 2 4.98 37.81 -32.11
CA GLN A 2 6.35 37.71 -31.55
C GLN A 2 6.41 37.22 -30.08
N PHE A 3 5.36 37.46 -29.28
CA PHE A 3 5.29 37.03 -27.86
C PHE A 3 5.10 35.51 -27.71
N ILE A 4 4.44 34.86 -28.67
CA ILE A 4 4.25 33.40 -28.69
C ILE A 4 5.54 32.70 -29.13
N ALA A 5 6.29 33.31 -30.05
CA ALA A 5 7.60 32.81 -30.48
C ALA A 5 8.66 32.89 -29.36
N SER A 6 8.60 33.90 -28.47
CA SER A 6 9.46 33.98 -27.29
C SER A 6 9.07 33.01 -26.16
N LEU A 7 7.83 32.52 -26.14
CA LEU A 7 7.42 31.45 -25.22
C LEU A 7 7.94 30.09 -25.67
N LEU A 8 8.04 29.86 -26.98
CA LEU A 8 8.50 28.60 -27.59
C LEU A 8 10.03 28.52 -27.77
N THR A 9 10.78 29.10 -26.83
CA THR A 9 12.24 28.99 -26.82
C THR A 9 12.64 27.65 -26.20
N TRP A 10 13.67 26.98 -26.73
CA TRP A 10 14.17 25.69 -26.22
C TRP A 10 14.43 25.71 -24.69
N GLN A 11 14.89 26.85 -24.17
CA GLN A 11 15.08 27.09 -22.74
C GLN A 11 13.79 26.97 -21.92
N ASN A 12 12.69 27.55 -22.41
CA ASN A 12 11.40 27.53 -21.71
C ASN A 12 10.78 26.13 -21.74
N LEU A 13 11.03 25.36 -22.80
CA LEU A 13 10.61 23.96 -22.87
C LEU A 13 11.31 23.13 -21.79
N ILE A 14 12.60 23.36 -21.57
CA ILE A 14 13.37 22.71 -20.50
C ILE A 14 12.82 23.12 -19.12
N HIS A 15 12.55 24.41 -18.89
CA HIS A 15 11.95 24.86 -17.63
C HIS A 15 10.55 24.28 -17.38
N LEU A 16 9.73 24.13 -18.42
CA LEU A 16 8.42 23.50 -18.31
C LEU A 16 8.54 22.02 -17.93
N ILE A 17 9.47 21.29 -18.56
CA ILE A 17 9.74 19.89 -18.23
C ILE A 17 10.24 19.77 -16.79
N ASP A 18 11.16 20.65 -16.37
CA ASP A 18 11.70 20.66 -15.01
C ASP A 18 10.60 20.90 -13.96
N ILE A 19 9.73 21.89 -14.18
CA ILE A 19 8.57 22.15 -13.32
C ILE A 19 7.62 20.95 -13.30
N LEU A 20 7.36 20.31 -14.45
CA LEU A 20 6.50 19.12 -14.51
C LEU A 20 7.08 17.93 -13.75
N VAL A 21 8.40 17.71 -13.85
CA VAL A 21 9.10 16.66 -13.12
C VAL A 21 9.04 16.91 -11.62
N ILE A 22 9.36 18.13 -11.17
CA ILE A 22 9.27 18.50 -9.76
C ILE A 22 7.82 18.40 -9.27
N TRP A 23 6.86 18.86 -10.05
CA TRP A 23 5.43 18.76 -9.71
C TRP A 23 4.98 17.32 -9.55
N PHE A 24 5.35 16.44 -10.47
CA PHE A 24 5.05 15.00 -10.37
C PHE A 24 5.71 14.38 -9.14
N LEU A 25 6.99 14.68 -8.88
CA LEU A 25 7.71 14.21 -7.69
C LEU A 25 7.05 14.66 -6.38
N ILE A 26 6.68 15.93 -6.29
CA ILE A 26 5.98 16.48 -5.12
C ILE A 26 4.60 15.83 -4.98
N TYR A 27 3.88 15.62 -6.07
CA TYR A 27 2.57 14.98 -6.05
C TYR A 27 2.64 13.54 -5.52
N GLU A 28 3.59 12.74 -6.02
CA GLU A 28 3.86 11.38 -5.53
C GLU A 28 4.25 11.40 -4.04
N LEU A 29 5.13 12.31 -3.64
CA LEU A 29 5.52 12.47 -2.24
C LEU A 29 4.32 12.82 -1.34
N LEU A 30 3.40 13.67 -1.82
CA LEU A 30 2.18 14.04 -1.09
C LEU A 30 1.21 12.87 -0.96
N ILE A 31 1.06 12.04 -1.99
CA ILE A 31 0.24 10.81 -1.92
C ILE A 31 0.86 9.81 -0.94
N LEU A 32 2.18 9.61 -0.99
CA LEU A 32 2.91 8.69 -0.11
C LEU A 32 2.74 9.04 1.37
N ILE A 33 2.71 10.33 1.70
CA ILE A 33 2.59 10.79 3.08
C ILE A 33 1.11 10.83 3.52
N ARG A 34 0.14 10.85 2.59
CA ARG A 34 -1.29 11.00 2.90
C ARG A 34 -1.81 9.81 3.70
N GLY A 35 -2.49 10.10 4.82
CA GLY A 35 -3.06 9.06 5.69
C GLY A 35 -2.08 8.51 6.73
N THR A 36 -0.81 8.92 6.70
CA THR A 36 0.18 8.50 7.69
C THR A 36 0.17 9.38 8.95
N ARG A 37 0.70 8.85 10.06
CA ARG A 37 0.96 9.62 11.29
C ARG A 37 1.86 10.86 11.03
N ALA A 38 2.67 10.85 9.96
CA ALA A 38 3.52 11.98 9.58
C ALA A 38 2.72 13.25 9.23
N VAL A 39 1.50 13.12 8.69
CA VAL A 39 0.63 14.29 8.41
C VAL A 39 0.24 15.01 9.70
N GLN A 40 -0.06 14.26 10.76
CA GLN A 40 -0.42 14.83 12.06
C GLN A 40 0.78 15.54 12.70
N LEU A 41 1.98 14.94 12.60
CA LEU A 41 3.22 15.56 13.06
C LEU A 41 3.55 16.84 12.30
N PHE A 42 3.39 16.84 10.97
CA PHE A 42 3.59 18.03 10.14
C PHE A 42 2.63 19.17 10.53
N ARG A 43 1.35 18.87 10.79
CA ARG A 43 0.38 19.84 11.32
C ARG A 43 0.82 20.41 12.67
N GLY A 44 1.35 19.57 13.56
CA GLY A 44 1.89 20.00 14.86
C GLY A 44 3.08 20.95 14.73
N ILE A 45 4.05 20.62 13.87
CA ILE A 45 5.20 21.48 13.56
C ILE A 45 4.74 22.83 13.00
N LEU A 46 3.75 22.83 12.11
CA LEU A 46 3.21 24.04 11.50
C LEU A 46 2.57 24.96 12.55
N ILE A 47 1.87 24.41 13.54
CA ILE A 47 1.34 25.19 14.68
C ILE A 47 2.47 25.83 15.48
N ILE A 48 3.54 25.09 15.81
CA ILE A 48 4.68 25.62 16.57
C ILE A 48 5.33 26.79 15.82
N ILE A 49 5.55 26.64 14.51
CA ILE A 49 6.11 27.71 13.67
C ILE A 49 5.18 28.92 13.65
N LEU A 50 3.87 28.72 13.52
CA LEU A 50 2.89 29.79 13.48
C LEU A 50 2.87 30.57 14.81
N VAL A 51 2.92 29.88 15.95
CA VAL A 51 3.03 30.51 17.27
C VAL A 51 4.33 31.31 17.40
N LYS A 52 5.45 30.81 16.88
CA LYS A 52 6.72 31.56 16.85
C LYS A 52 6.61 32.84 16.01
N VAL A 53 6.05 32.76 14.80
CA VAL A 53 5.88 33.92 13.92
C VAL A 53 5.00 34.98 14.56
N ILE A 54 3.88 34.58 15.17
CA ILE A 54 3.00 35.48 15.94
C ILE A 54 3.78 36.10 17.11
N SER A 55 4.49 35.28 17.90
CA SER A 55 5.22 35.77 19.07
C SER A 55 6.29 36.79 18.70
N TRP A 56 7.00 36.55 17.60
CA TRP A 56 7.97 37.49 17.05
C TRP A 56 7.30 38.78 16.56
N TYR A 57 6.19 38.68 15.84
CA TYR A 57 5.45 39.84 15.32
C TYR A 57 4.88 40.73 16.43
N PHE A 58 4.34 40.15 17.50
CA PHE A 58 3.80 40.88 18.66
C PHE A 58 4.87 41.27 19.70
N GLY A 59 6.14 40.94 19.49
CA GLY A 59 7.22 41.28 20.42
C GLY A 59 7.20 40.48 21.74
N LEU A 60 6.54 39.32 21.77
CA LEU A 60 6.49 38.40 22.92
C LEU A 60 7.83 37.67 23.08
N SER A 61 8.83 38.37 23.61
CA SER A 61 10.23 37.90 23.71
C SER A 61 10.37 36.58 24.47
N THR A 62 9.67 36.41 25.60
CA THR A 62 9.71 35.17 26.40
C THR A 62 9.12 33.98 25.65
N VAL A 63 7.98 34.18 24.96
CA VAL A 63 7.34 33.11 24.18
C VAL A 63 8.19 32.75 22.97
N SER A 64 8.75 33.74 22.28
CA SER A 64 9.69 33.52 21.17
C SER A 64 10.89 32.70 21.63
N TRP A 65 11.52 33.07 22.75
CA TRP A 65 12.65 32.33 23.32
C TRP A 65 12.26 30.89 23.70
N LEU A 66 11.08 30.68 24.28
CA LEU A 66 10.57 29.35 24.60
C LEU A 66 10.37 28.51 23.33
N MET A 67 9.78 29.09 22.28
CA MET A 67 9.61 28.43 20.99
C MET A 67 10.95 28.09 20.34
N ASP A 68 11.99 28.91 20.52
CA ASP A 68 13.34 28.60 20.06
C ASP A 68 13.91 27.35 20.76
N GLN A 69 13.68 27.19 22.06
CA GLN A 69 14.07 25.97 22.77
C GLN A 69 13.28 24.76 22.26
N VAL A 70 11.96 24.89 22.10
CA VAL A 70 11.10 23.82 21.58
C VAL A 70 11.53 23.39 20.19
N ILE A 71 11.88 24.32 19.29
CA ILE A 71 12.34 23.99 17.94
C ILE A 71 13.73 23.33 17.98
N ASN A 72 14.67 23.87 18.75
CA ASN A 72 16.03 23.32 18.84
C ASN A 72 16.04 21.87 19.36
N TRP A 73 15.35 21.60 20.47
CA TRP A 73 15.21 20.23 21.00
C TRP A 73 14.24 19.39 20.18
N GLY A 74 13.24 20.02 19.56
CA GLY A 74 12.23 19.39 18.72
C GLY A 74 12.82 18.74 17.48
N VAL A 75 13.83 19.33 16.84
CA VAL A 75 14.50 18.70 15.68
C VAL A 75 15.12 17.35 16.06
N ILE A 76 15.80 17.28 17.21
CA ILE A 76 16.38 16.02 17.71
C ILE A 76 15.28 15.00 17.99
N ALA A 77 14.21 15.43 18.69
CA ALA A 77 13.07 14.56 18.99
C ALA A 77 12.39 14.04 17.71
N ILE A 78 12.20 14.90 16.71
CA ILE A 78 11.66 14.54 15.40
C ILE A 78 12.53 13.48 14.75
N VAL A 79 13.86 13.67 14.65
CA VAL A 79 14.75 12.68 14.02
C VAL A 79 14.66 11.32 14.72
N VAL A 80 14.64 11.29 16.05
CA VAL A 80 14.52 10.05 16.84
C VAL A 80 13.15 9.39 16.63
N ILE A 81 12.07 10.16 16.65
CA ILE A 81 10.70 9.65 16.44
C ILE A 81 10.51 9.15 15.01
N PHE A 82 11.10 9.83 14.01
CA PHE A 82 11.03 9.48 12.58
C PHE A 82 12.07 8.44 12.16
N GLN A 83 12.94 8.00 13.06
CA GLN A 83 13.96 6.99 12.77
C GLN A 83 13.35 5.70 12.18
N PRO A 84 12.22 5.17 12.70
CA PRO A 84 11.56 3.99 12.12
C PRO A 84 11.07 4.23 10.69
N GLU A 85 10.49 5.39 10.40
CA GLU A 85 9.98 5.73 9.06
C GLU A 85 11.10 5.86 8.04
N ILE A 86 12.21 6.53 8.38
CA ILE A 86 13.39 6.63 7.52
C ILE A 86 13.94 5.25 7.21
N ARG A 87 14.04 4.39 8.23
CA ARG A 87 14.47 3.00 8.07
C ARG A 87 13.53 2.24 7.13
N ARG A 88 12.21 2.32 7.34
CA ARG A 88 11.20 1.65 6.49
C ARG A 88 11.27 2.13 5.04
N GLY A 89 11.44 3.43 4.81
CA GLY A 89 11.57 4.02 3.47
C GLY A 89 12.84 3.54 2.76
N LEU A 90 13.98 3.54 3.45
CA LEU A 90 15.25 3.03 2.91
C LEU A 90 15.21 1.52 2.68
N GLU A 91 14.52 0.77 3.52
CA GLU A 91 14.31 -0.65 3.33
C GLU A 91 13.43 -0.95 2.11
N HIS A 92 12.42 -0.14 1.83
CA HIS A 92 11.62 -0.23 0.59
C HIS A 92 12.44 0.13 -0.66
N LEU A 93 13.26 1.19 -0.58
CA LEU A 93 14.14 1.59 -1.67
C LEU A 93 15.27 0.57 -1.92
N GLY A 94 15.77 -0.06 -0.86
CA GLY A 94 16.84 -1.06 -0.91
C GLY A 94 16.38 -2.45 -1.33
N ARG A 95 15.13 -2.83 -1.02
CA ARG A 95 14.47 -4.05 -1.52
C ARG A 95 13.76 -3.79 -2.84
N GLY A 96 14.47 -3.15 -3.77
CA GLY A 96 13.98 -2.87 -5.11
C GLY A 96 13.54 -4.15 -5.83
N SER A 97 12.24 -4.47 -5.78
CA SER A 97 11.54 -5.29 -6.76
C SER A 97 11.37 -4.51 -8.09
N PHE A 98 12.43 -3.82 -8.52
CA PHE A 98 12.50 -3.20 -9.84
C PHE A 98 12.95 -4.21 -10.92
N PHE A 99 13.19 -5.47 -10.53
CA PHE A 99 13.53 -6.58 -11.42
C PHE A 99 12.59 -7.78 -11.21
N THR A 100 11.27 -7.56 -11.23
CA THR A 100 10.38 -8.69 -11.54
C THR A 100 10.16 -8.67 -13.05
N ALA A 101 10.73 -9.69 -13.69
CA ALA A 101 10.64 -9.94 -15.12
C ALA A 101 9.20 -9.84 -15.63
N HIS A 102 9.05 -9.51 -16.91
CA HIS A 102 7.80 -9.57 -17.66
C HIS A 102 7.21 -10.99 -17.66
N GLN A 103 6.62 -11.41 -16.54
CA GLN A 103 5.58 -12.42 -16.52
C GLN A 103 4.25 -11.68 -16.67
N THR A 104 3.43 -12.23 -17.55
CA THR A 104 2.04 -11.87 -17.84
C THR A 104 1.34 -11.31 -16.59
N ALA A 105 0.78 -10.11 -16.74
CA ALA A 105 0.45 -9.18 -15.66
C ALA A 105 -0.49 -9.68 -14.53
N ASN A 106 -0.98 -10.93 -14.59
CA ASN A 106 -1.87 -11.53 -13.59
C ASN A 106 -1.57 -13.03 -13.31
N GLU A 107 -0.52 -13.65 -13.88
CA GLU A 107 -0.26 -15.08 -13.64
C GLU A 107 0.14 -15.37 -12.19
N THR A 108 1.02 -14.55 -11.62
CA THR A 108 1.45 -14.64 -10.23
C THR A 108 0.27 -14.45 -9.26
N GLU A 109 -0.57 -13.46 -9.54
CA GLU A 109 -1.75 -13.16 -8.74
C GLU A 109 -2.80 -14.29 -8.84
N GLU A 110 -3.00 -14.88 -10.02
CA GLU A 110 -3.91 -16.03 -10.18
C GLU A 110 -3.37 -17.29 -9.47
N GLU A 111 -2.06 -17.52 -9.49
CA GLU A 111 -1.44 -18.59 -8.72
C GLU A 111 -1.66 -18.40 -7.21
N MET A 112 -1.41 -17.19 -6.68
CA MET A 112 -1.69 -16.87 -5.28
C MET A 112 -3.16 -17.11 -4.93
N ILE A 113 -4.10 -16.64 -5.76
CA ILE A 113 -5.54 -16.83 -5.54
C ILE A 113 -5.90 -18.33 -5.51
N LYS A 114 -5.29 -19.13 -6.39
CA LYS A 114 -5.49 -20.59 -6.40
C LYS A 114 -4.98 -21.25 -5.12
N GLN A 115 -3.82 -20.84 -4.62
CA GLN A 115 -3.26 -21.35 -3.36
C GLN A 115 -4.11 -20.95 -2.15
N LEU A 116 -4.60 -19.71 -2.13
CA LEU A 116 -5.56 -19.22 -1.13
C LEU A 116 -6.87 -20.00 -1.19
N ASP A 117 -7.44 -20.22 -2.37
CA ASP A 117 -8.68 -20.98 -2.56
C ASP A 117 -8.56 -22.39 -2.00
N GLN A 118 -7.47 -23.09 -2.31
CA GLN A 118 -7.19 -24.42 -1.78
C GLN A 118 -7.17 -24.42 -0.24
N ALA A 119 -6.50 -23.44 0.37
CA ALA A 119 -6.40 -23.32 1.82
C ALA A 119 -7.76 -22.97 2.46
N ILE A 120 -8.45 -21.98 1.92
CA ILE A 120 -9.75 -21.51 2.39
C ILE A 120 -10.78 -22.64 2.35
N GLN A 121 -10.88 -23.35 1.23
CA GLN A 121 -11.82 -24.47 1.09
C GLN A 121 -11.52 -25.61 2.06
N TYR A 122 -10.24 -25.91 2.29
CA TYR A 122 -9.85 -26.96 3.23
C TYR A 122 -10.22 -26.60 4.68
N MET A 123 -9.88 -25.37 5.09
CA MET A 123 -10.08 -24.88 6.46
C MET A 123 -11.55 -24.62 6.77
N SER A 124 -12.31 -24.01 5.84
CA SER A 124 -13.75 -23.76 5.96
C SER A 124 -14.52 -25.06 6.21
N LYS A 125 -14.29 -26.10 5.39
CA LYS A 125 -14.95 -27.41 5.53
C LYS A 125 -14.66 -28.11 6.86
N ARG A 126 -13.52 -27.80 7.49
CA ARG A 126 -13.09 -28.39 8.77
C ARG A 126 -13.29 -27.45 9.95
N ARG A 127 -13.83 -26.25 9.72
CA ARG A 127 -14.01 -25.20 10.73
C ARG A 127 -12.69 -24.87 11.44
N ILE A 128 -11.61 -24.82 10.67
CA ILE A 128 -10.31 -24.36 11.17
C ILE A 128 -10.30 -22.84 11.05
N GLY A 129 -10.16 -22.16 12.19
CA GLY A 129 -10.10 -20.71 12.25
C GLY A 129 -8.84 -20.18 11.56
N ALA A 130 -9.01 -19.20 10.67
CA ALA A 130 -7.90 -18.59 9.95
C ALA A 130 -8.06 -17.07 9.85
N LEU A 131 -6.93 -16.37 9.80
CA LEU A 131 -6.86 -14.92 9.67
C LEU A 131 -5.67 -14.57 8.77
N ILE A 132 -5.94 -14.17 7.53
CA ILE A 132 -4.91 -13.92 6.52
C ILE A 132 -5.06 -12.48 6.04
N SER A 133 -4.06 -11.63 6.27
CA SER A 133 -4.03 -10.24 5.82
C SER A 133 -3.06 -10.08 4.66
N ILE A 134 -3.51 -9.47 3.56
CA ILE A 134 -2.72 -9.21 2.37
C ILE A 134 -2.42 -7.72 2.32
N GLN A 135 -1.12 -7.38 2.31
CA GLN A 135 -0.67 -6.01 2.16
C GLN A 135 -1.08 -5.44 0.81
N MET A 136 -1.70 -4.26 0.82
CA MET A 136 -2.06 -3.49 -0.37
C MET A 136 -1.10 -2.29 -0.50
N ASN A 137 -1.59 -1.04 -0.47
CA ASN A 137 -0.73 0.13 -0.61
C ASN A 137 -0.11 0.56 0.73
N THR A 138 -0.83 0.37 1.84
CA THR A 138 -0.35 0.70 3.18
C THR A 138 0.56 -0.41 3.68
N GLY A 139 1.79 -0.06 4.06
CA GLY A 139 2.74 -1.01 4.65
C GLY A 139 2.23 -1.60 5.97
N LEU A 140 2.47 -2.91 6.17
CA LEU A 140 2.06 -3.65 7.36
C LEU A 140 3.23 -3.94 8.32
N GLU A 141 4.34 -3.21 8.22
CA GLU A 141 5.59 -3.49 8.94
C GLU A 141 5.42 -3.56 10.47
N GLU A 142 4.63 -2.65 11.05
CA GLU A 142 4.35 -2.62 12.50
C GLU A 142 3.71 -3.92 12.99
N TYR A 143 2.92 -4.59 12.16
CA TYR A 143 2.27 -5.86 12.48
C TYR A 143 3.15 -7.05 12.14
N ILE A 144 3.94 -6.95 11.05
CA ILE A 144 4.92 -7.96 10.66
C ILE A 144 5.94 -8.15 11.80
N GLU A 145 6.44 -7.08 12.40
CA GLU A 145 7.42 -7.14 13.50
C GLU A 145 6.91 -7.90 14.74
N THR A 146 5.59 -8.08 14.90
CA THR A 146 4.99 -8.82 16.03
C THR A 146 4.92 -10.33 15.81
N GLY A 147 5.04 -10.79 14.56
CA GLY A 147 4.86 -12.19 14.18
C GLY A 147 6.16 -12.99 14.13
N ILE A 148 6.04 -14.27 13.82
CA ILE A 148 7.16 -15.17 13.57
C ILE A 148 7.54 -15.05 12.08
N PRO A 149 8.77 -14.61 11.75
CA PRO A 149 9.21 -14.45 10.36
C PRO A 149 9.25 -15.80 9.64
N MET A 150 8.63 -15.84 8.47
CA MET A 150 8.57 -17.03 7.62
C MET A 150 9.33 -16.84 6.31
N ASP A 151 9.15 -15.68 5.65
CA ASP A 151 9.67 -15.39 4.31
C ASP A 151 9.52 -16.57 3.33
N ALA A 152 8.29 -17.08 3.21
CA ALA A 152 8.01 -18.32 2.48
C ALA A 152 7.14 -18.09 1.24
N ASP A 153 7.26 -18.97 0.25
CA ASP A 153 6.35 -18.99 -0.90
C ASP A 153 4.92 -19.31 -0.45
N ILE A 154 3.94 -18.70 -1.10
CA ILE A 154 2.52 -18.95 -0.81
C ILE A 154 2.15 -20.32 -1.36
N SER A 155 1.81 -21.25 -0.48
CA SER A 155 1.20 -22.53 -0.88
C SER A 155 0.02 -22.85 0.02
N GLY A 156 -1.01 -23.48 -0.57
CA GLY A 156 -2.21 -23.86 0.17
C GLY A 156 -1.88 -24.82 1.33
N ALA A 157 -0.92 -25.73 1.12
CA ALA A 157 -0.46 -26.66 2.16
C ALA A 157 0.21 -25.95 3.35
N LEU A 158 1.05 -24.94 3.08
CA LEU A 158 1.69 -24.16 4.13
C LEU A 158 0.69 -23.34 4.93
N LEU A 159 -0.26 -22.68 4.25
CA LEU A 159 -1.34 -21.94 4.91
C LEU A 159 -2.18 -22.86 5.79
N ILE A 160 -2.58 -24.04 5.30
CA ILE A 160 -3.32 -25.03 6.09
C ILE A 160 -2.53 -25.43 7.34
N ASN A 161 -1.24 -25.78 7.19
CA ASN A 161 -0.39 -26.18 8.32
C ASN A 161 -0.20 -25.06 9.35
N THR A 162 -0.14 -23.82 8.89
CA THR A 162 0.03 -22.63 9.75
C THR A 162 -1.15 -22.46 10.71
N PHE A 163 -2.38 -22.74 10.25
CA PHE A 163 -3.59 -22.57 11.06
C PHE A 163 -4.06 -23.84 11.78
N ILE A 164 -3.26 -24.91 11.81
CA ILE A 164 -3.63 -26.12 12.57
C ILE A 164 -3.75 -25.76 14.07
N PRO A 165 -4.90 -26.06 14.71
CA PRO A 165 -5.11 -25.73 16.11
C PRO A 165 -4.02 -26.31 17.04
N ASN A 166 -3.72 -25.58 18.12
CA ASN A 166 -2.73 -25.96 19.13
C ASN A 166 -1.27 -26.03 18.63
N THR A 167 -0.94 -25.28 17.57
CA THR A 167 0.45 -25.14 17.09
C THR A 167 1.00 -23.74 17.42
N PRO A 168 2.31 -23.49 17.46
CA PRO A 168 2.81 -22.15 17.73
C PRO A 168 2.40 -21.08 16.72
N LEU A 169 2.07 -21.45 15.47
CA LEU A 169 1.83 -20.51 14.37
C LEU A 169 0.35 -20.12 14.19
N HIS A 170 -0.60 -20.88 14.74
CA HIS A 170 -2.04 -20.69 14.48
C HIS A 170 -2.69 -19.53 15.24
N ASP A 171 -2.00 -19.02 16.27
CA ASP A 171 -2.54 -17.97 17.14
C ASP A 171 -2.11 -16.60 16.64
N GLY A 172 -2.94 -16.00 15.79
CA GLY A 172 -2.71 -14.70 15.19
C GLY A 172 -2.97 -14.70 13.68
N ALA A 173 -2.49 -13.65 13.02
CA ALA A 173 -2.64 -13.47 11.59
C ALA A 173 -1.41 -13.98 10.81
N VAL A 174 -1.68 -14.50 9.62
CA VAL A 174 -0.68 -14.60 8.55
C VAL A 174 -0.69 -13.29 7.77
N ILE A 175 0.48 -12.69 7.55
CA ILE A 175 0.61 -11.50 6.72
C ILE A 175 1.32 -11.87 5.42
N ILE A 176 0.67 -11.58 4.30
CA ILE A 176 1.19 -11.76 2.95
C ILE A 176 1.67 -10.40 2.44
N LYS A 177 2.91 -10.34 1.98
CA LYS A 177 3.55 -9.15 1.40
C LYS A 177 4.36 -9.58 0.19
N ASP A 178 4.26 -8.82 -0.90
CA ASP A 178 5.05 -9.03 -2.12
C ASP A 178 4.98 -10.48 -2.66
N ASN A 179 3.78 -11.07 -2.66
CA ASN A 179 3.52 -12.47 -3.06
C ASN A 179 4.27 -13.54 -2.21
N ARG A 180 4.60 -13.22 -0.96
CA ARG A 180 5.22 -14.13 0.01
C ARG A 180 4.50 -14.07 1.35
N ILE A 181 4.54 -15.17 2.09
CA ILE A 181 4.15 -15.19 3.49
C ILE A 181 5.28 -14.55 4.29
N ALA A 182 5.08 -13.30 4.72
CA ALA A 182 6.09 -12.56 5.48
C ALA A 182 6.22 -13.14 6.89
N VAL A 183 5.09 -13.29 7.59
CA VAL A 183 5.01 -13.77 8.98
C VAL A 183 3.74 -14.60 9.22
N ALA A 184 3.78 -15.42 10.26
CA ALA A 184 2.62 -16.01 10.91
C ALA A 184 2.54 -15.57 12.38
N ALA A 185 1.42 -15.88 13.05
CA ALA A 185 1.16 -15.49 14.44
C ALA A 185 1.33 -13.97 14.71
N ALA A 186 1.05 -13.12 13.72
CA ALA A 186 1.11 -11.67 13.88
C ALA A 186 -0.09 -11.15 14.70
N TYR A 187 0.16 -10.17 15.55
CA TYR A 187 -0.89 -9.49 16.32
C TYR A 187 -1.47 -8.33 15.51
N LEU A 188 -2.77 -8.39 15.25
CA LEU A 188 -3.52 -7.31 14.61
C LEU A 188 -4.35 -6.54 15.66
N PRO A 189 -4.60 -5.24 15.45
CA PRO A 189 -5.42 -4.44 16.34
C PRO A 189 -6.86 -4.94 16.31
N LEU A 190 -7.52 -4.95 17.46
CA LEU A 190 -8.94 -5.32 17.57
C LEU A 190 -9.79 -4.07 17.44
N SER A 191 -10.83 -4.11 16.60
CA SER A 191 -11.81 -3.04 16.54
C SER A 191 -12.71 -3.03 17.78
N ASP A 192 -12.91 -1.83 18.34
CA ASP A 192 -13.87 -1.53 19.41
C ASP A 192 -15.27 -1.14 18.87
N SER A 193 -15.47 -1.27 17.55
CA SER A 193 -16.71 -0.86 16.90
C SER A 193 -17.91 -1.67 17.42
N LYS A 194 -18.92 -0.96 17.93
CA LYS A 194 -20.20 -1.53 18.37
C LYS A 194 -21.05 -2.06 17.21
N LEU A 195 -20.67 -1.77 15.97
CA LEU A 195 -21.35 -2.25 14.77
C LEU A 195 -21.03 -3.71 14.46
N ILE A 196 -19.95 -4.25 15.05
CA ILE A 196 -19.58 -5.65 14.91
C ILE A 196 -20.54 -6.50 15.76
N PRO A 197 -21.28 -7.45 15.15
CA PRO A 197 -22.16 -8.35 15.90
C PRO A 197 -21.42 -9.08 17.02
N LYS A 198 -22.04 -9.16 18.20
CA LYS A 198 -21.43 -9.76 19.41
C LYS A 198 -21.08 -11.25 19.24
N GLU A 199 -21.76 -11.93 18.33
CA GLU A 199 -21.49 -13.31 17.93
C GLU A 199 -20.13 -13.50 17.25
N LEU A 200 -19.51 -12.43 16.73
CA LEU A 200 -18.24 -12.54 16.04
C LEU A 200 -17.08 -12.65 17.03
N GLY A 201 -16.20 -13.61 16.76
CA GLY A 201 -15.00 -13.87 17.56
C GLY A 201 -13.89 -12.82 17.39
N THR A 202 -12.78 -13.03 18.10
CA THR A 202 -11.62 -12.13 18.11
C THR A 202 -10.96 -11.98 16.74
N ARG A 203 -10.90 -13.03 15.91
CA ARG A 203 -10.35 -12.95 14.54
C ARG A 203 -11.12 -11.98 13.64
N HIS A 204 -12.45 -11.91 13.77
CA HIS A 204 -13.26 -10.94 13.04
C HIS A 204 -12.99 -9.52 13.52
N ARG A 205 -12.90 -9.32 14.84
CA ARG A 205 -12.54 -8.01 15.41
C ARG A 205 -11.14 -7.57 14.96
N ALA A 206 -10.20 -8.49 14.88
CA ALA A 206 -8.85 -8.25 14.37
C ALA A 206 -8.87 -7.85 12.89
N ALA A 207 -9.64 -8.56 12.07
CA ALA A 207 -9.78 -8.25 10.65
C ALA A 207 -10.44 -6.87 10.40
N VAL A 208 -11.41 -6.49 11.21
CA VAL A 208 -12.00 -5.14 11.11
C VAL A 208 -11.02 -4.10 11.62
N GLY A 209 -10.35 -4.34 12.75
CA GLY A 209 -9.40 -3.39 13.34
C GLY A 209 -8.23 -3.08 12.42
N ILE A 210 -7.66 -4.09 11.73
CA ILE A 210 -6.61 -3.82 10.73
C ILE A 210 -7.14 -3.04 9.53
N SER A 211 -8.39 -3.27 9.14
CA SER A 211 -9.04 -2.58 8.02
C SER A 211 -9.47 -1.15 8.36
N GLU A 212 -9.57 -0.78 9.63
CA GLU A 212 -9.84 0.61 10.07
C GLU A 212 -8.61 1.51 9.90
N VAL A 213 -7.41 0.93 9.98
CA VAL A 213 -6.14 1.68 9.99
C VAL A 213 -5.29 1.46 8.74
N THR A 214 -5.65 0.49 7.88
CA THR A 214 -4.97 0.19 6.61
C THR A 214 -5.95 -0.19 5.51
N ASP A 215 -5.50 -0.17 4.26
CA ASP A 215 -6.23 -0.68 3.08
C ASP A 215 -6.02 -2.19 2.84
N ALA A 216 -5.48 -2.92 3.83
CA ALA A 216 -5.19 -4.34 3.71
C ALA A 216 -6.47 -5.17 3.49
N LEU A 217 -6.39 -6.14 2.58
CA LEU A 217 -7.46 -7.11 2.37
C LEU A 217 -7.25 -8.26 3.35
N THR A 218 -8.21 -8.48 4.25
CA THR A 218 -8.09 -9.55 5.26
C THR A 218 -9.19 -10.60 5.10
N ILE A 219 -8.79 -11.86 5.00
CA ILE A 219 -9.67 -13.03 4.92
C ILE A 219 -9.78 -13.65 6.30
N VAL A 220 -11.01 -13.94 6.73
CA VAL A 220 -11.33 -14.62 8.00
C VAL A 220 -12.10 -15.89 7.71
N ILE A 221 -11.71 -16.97 8.36
CA ILE A 221 -12.49 -18.22 8.39
C ILE A 221 -12.93 -18.44 9.83
N SER A 222 -14.23 -18.57 10.04
CA SER A 222 -14.83 -18.82 11.35
C SER A 222 -14.49 -20.23 11.84
N GLU A 223 -13.97 -20.34 13.07
CA GLU A 223 -13.76 -21.63 13.73
C GLU A 223 -15.07 -22.27 14.25
N GLU A 224 -16.12 -21.47 14.39
CA GLU A 224 -17.42 -21.94 14.88
C GLU A 224 -18.29 -22.46 13.73
N THR A 225 -18.35 -21.69 12.65
CA THR A 225 -19.28 -21.92 11.53
C THR A 225 -18.59 -22.42 10.26
N GLY A 226 -17.29 -22.17 10.09
CA GLY A 226 -16.57 -22.37 8.83
C GLY A 226 -16.85 -21.30 7.77
N GLU A 227 -17.65 -20.27 8.09
CA GLU A 227 -17.97 -19.19 7.17
C GLU A 227 -16.73 -18.38 6.80
N VAL A 228 -16.65 -18.01 5.51
CA VAL A 228 -15.60 -17.14 4.98
C VAL A 228 -16.11 -15.71 4.98
N SER A 229 -15.35 -14.81 5.58
CA SER A 229 -15.59 -13.37 5.56
C SER A 229 -14.35 -12.64 5.05
N ILE A 230 -14.54 -11.48 4.44
CA ILE A 230 -13.45 -10.60 4.01
C ILE A 230 -13.67 -9.21 4.60
N THR A 231 -12.59 -8.58 5.06
CA THR A 231 -12.58 -7.16 5.40
C THR A 231 -11.69 -6.37 4.45
N LYS A 232 -12.15 -5.20 4.05
CA LYS A 232 -11.39 -4.20 3.29
C LYS A 232 -12.06 -2.84 3.45
N ASP A 233 -11.27 -1.77 3.52
CA ASP A 233 -11.77 -0.38 3.56
C ASP A 233 -12.85 -0.14 4.63
N ASN A 234 -12.69 -0.77 5.81
CA ASN A 234 -13.59 -0.73 6.96
C ASN A 234 -14.97 -1.40 6.72
N GLU A 235 -15.10 -2.22 5.68
CA GLU A 235 -16.28 -3.03 5.42
C GLU A 235 -16.02 -4.51 5.73
N LEU A 236 -16.94 -5.17 6.43
CA LEU A 236 -16.93 -6.60 6.68
C LEU A 236 -17.98 -7.29 5.80
N ILE A 237 -17.51 -8.02 4.78
CA ILE A 237 -18.34 -8.83 3.89
C ILE A 237 -18.39 -10.25 4.45
N ARG A 238 -19.56 -10.68 4.90
CA ARG A 238 -19.77 -11.98 5.56
C ARG A 238 -20.32 -13.03 4.61
N ASN A 239 -20.14 -14.30 5.00
CA ASN A 239 -20.78 -15.46 4.38
C ASN A 239 -20.56 -15.52 2.86
N MET A 240 -19.32 -15.33 2.44
CA MET A 240 -18.96 -15.33 1.02
C MET A 240 -18.92 -16.76 0.49
N SER A 241 -19.63 -17.01 -0.61
CA SER A 241 -19.47 -18.27 -1.35
C SER A 241 -18.08 -18.35 -1.99
N GLN A 242 -17.65 -19.56 -2.37
CA GLN A 242 -16.41 -19.76 -3.12
C GLN A 242 -16.34 -18.86 -4.36
N SER A 243 -17.45 -18.79 -5.11
CA SER A 243 -17.49 -17.98 -6.32
C SER A 243 -17.40 -16.48 -6.03
N ASP A 244 -17.94 -16.02 -4.90
CA ASP A 244 -18.00 -14.60 -4.57
C ASP A 244 -16.66 -14.09 -4.06
N TYR A 245 -16.00 -14.82 -3.14
CA TYR A 245 -14.68 -14.40 -2.69
C TYR A 245 -13.65 -14.50 -3.82
N LEU A 246 -13.74 -15.48 -4.72
CA LEU A 246 -12.84 -15.57 -5.87
C LEU A 246 -13.00 -14.38 -6.82
N LYS A 247 -14.23 -13.96 -7.09
CA LYS A 247 -14.50 -12.75 -7.88
C LYS A 247 -13.95 -11.51 -7.18
N PHE A 248 -14.17 -11.39 -5.87
CA PHE A 248 -13.67 -10.28 -5.07
C PHE A 248 -12.14 -10.22 -5.08
N LEU A 249 -11.45 -11.32 -4.78
CA LEU A 249 -9.99 -11.41 -4.79
C LEU A 249 -9.41 -11.02 -6.14
N ARG A 250 -9.95 -11.56 -7.26
CA ARG A 250 -9.48 -11.16 -8.60
C ARG A 250 -9.70 -9.68 -8.87
N ALA A 251 -10.85 -9.13 -8.48
CA ALA A 251 -11.13 -7.71 -8.67
C ALA A 251 -10.18 -6.79 -7.88
N GLN A 252 -9.70 -7.24 -6.72
CA GLN A 252 -8.83 -6.44 -5.84
C GLN A 252 -7.34 -6.66 -6.09
N LEU A 253 -6.93 -7.85 -6.53
CA LEU A 253 -5.52 -8.24 -6.63
C LEU A 253 -4.96 -8.13 -8.06
N TYR A 254 -5.80 -8.29 -9.09
CA TYR A 254 -5.33 -8.15 -10.46
C TYR A 254 -4.89 -6.72 -10.75
N LYS A 255 -3.72 -6.60 -11.37
CA LYS A 255 -3.25 -5.31 -11.86
C LYS A 255 -4.14 -4.92 -13.03
N LYS A 256 -4.78 -3.74 -12.96
CA LYS A 256 -5.42 -3.14 -14.13
C LYS A 256 -4.33 -2.96 -15.18
N VAL A 257 -4.34 -3.83 -16.19
CA VAL A 257 -3.49 -3.68 -17.37
C VAL A 257 -3.71 -2.26 -17.89
N PRO A 258 -2.68 -1.40 -17.94
CA PRO A 258 -2.82 -0.09 -18.55
C PRO A 258 -3.32 -0.32 -19.97
N GLN A 259 -4.49 0.21 -20.28
CA GLN A 259 -5.08 0.10 -21.60
C GLN A 259 -4.22 0.92 -22.56
N ASP A 260 -3.24 0.23 -23.14
CA ASP A 260 -2.46 0.53 -24.33
C ASP A 260 -2.48 2.00 -24.81
N SER A 261 -1.69 2.84 -24.13
CA SER A 261 -1.24 4.13 -24.69
C SER A 261 -0.20 3.93 -25.82
N GLY A 262 0.14 2.67 -26.15
CA GLY A 262 1.04 2.30 -27.25
C GLY A 262 0.48 2.57 -28.64
N ASN A 263 -0.82 2.81 -28.79
CA ASN A 263 -1.44 3.16 -30.06
C ASN A 263 -1.12 4.59 -30.55
N LEU A 264 -0.67 5.49 -29.69
CA LEU A 264 -0.34 6.87 -30.09
C LEU A 264 1.09 6.96 -30.64
N LEU A 265 2.07 6.35 -29.98
CA LEU A 265 3.46 6.34 -30.46
C LEU A 265 3.63 5.50 -31.72
N THR A 266 2.99 4.33 -31.82
CA THR A 266 3.01 3.53 -33.06
C THR A 266 2.31 4.24 -34.21
N LYS A 267 1.18 4.94 -33.96
CA LYS A 267 0.56 5.81 -34.98
C LYS A 267 1.45 6.98 -35.36
N LEU A 268 2.10 7.65 -34.41
CA LEU A 268 3.03 8.75 -34.67
C LEU A 268 4.24 8.31 -35.50
N PHE A 269 4.85 7.15 -35.17
CA PHE A 269 5.95 6.59 -35.95
C PHE A 269 5.52 6.17 -37.36
N SER A 270 4.31 5.63 -37.52
CA SER A 270 3.76 5.31 -38.85
C SER A 270 3.41 6.57 -39.68
N LEU A 271 3.14 7.70 -39.02
CA LEU A 271 2.90 9.00 -39.66
C LEU A 271 4.19 9.72 -40.02
N LEU A 272 5.27 9.58 -39.22
CA LEU A 272 6.59 10.11 -39.56
C LEU A 272 7.32 9.28 -40.63
N GLY A 273 7.02 7.99 -40.76
CA GLY A 273 7.66 7.10 -41.73
C GLY A 273 7.11 7.15 -43.16
N ARG A 274 6.10 7.99 -43.46
CA ARG A 274 5.38 7.96 -44.75
C ARG A 274 5.71 9.09 -45.73
N ASN A 275 6.87 9.73 -45.59
CA ASN A 275 7.35 10.75 -46.54
C ASN A 275 8.81 10.48 -46.94
N GLY A 276 9.02 9.65 -47.95
CA GLY A 276 10.32 9.47 -48.57
C GLY A 276 10.40 8.21 -49.41
N GLY A 277 10.04 8.29 -50.70
CA GLY A 277 10.27 7.18 -51.63
C GLY A 277 9.39 7.15 -52.87
N GLY A 278 9.19 8.29 -53.53
CA GLY A 278 8.61 8.34 -54.85
C GLY A 278 9.68 8.45 -55.93
N ARG A 279 9.81 7.37 -56.73
CA ARG A 279 10.03 7.37 -58.18
C ARG A 279 11.43 7.73 -58.73
N HIS A 280 12.11 6.77 -59.37
CA HIS A 280 12.12 6.56 -60.83
C HIS A 280 13.29 5.64 -61.23
N GLU A 281 13.02 4.59 -62.00
CA GLU A 281 13.73 4.40 -63.27
C GLU A 281 12.82 3.65 -64.25
N GLN A 282 12.61 4.28 -65.40
CA GLN A 282 11.88 3.80 -66.56
C GLN A 282 12.83 3.03 -67.48
N LYS A 283 12.24 2.16 -68.30
CA LYS A 283 12.75 1.86 -69.64
C LYS A 283 12.19 2.89 -70.62
#